data_AF-A0A7S0TWG4-F1
#
_entry.id   AF-A0A7S0TWG4-F1
#
_cell.length_a   1.000
_cell.length_b   1.000
_cell.length_c   1.000
_cell.angle_alpha   90.00
_cell.angle_beta   90.00
_cell.angle_gamma   90.00
#
_symmetry.space_group_name_H-M   'P 1'
#
loop_
_entity.id
_entity.type
_entity.pdbx_description
1 polymer ?
#
loop_
_entity_poly.entity_id
_entity_poly.type
_entity_poly.pdbx_seq_one_letter_code
_entity_poly.pdbx_strand_id
1 'polypeptide(L)'
;VPHSGFVRDACGVCSGDNSTCSGCDGIPNTGRNKLCSGHGQCEEPPGERCSCAASWFGADCETQCLPAQQCSDHGTCNFIDGRSCQCDPGWGSTPNAEYPGPFCSVYTAVGIGGS
;
A
#
# COMPACT_ATOMS: atom_id res chain seq x y z
N VAL A 1 20.71 36.52 25.31
CA VAL A 1 20.34 35.17 25.81
C VAL A 1 20.13 34.26 24.61
N PRO A 2 21.00 33.29 24.26
CA PRO A 2 20.75 32.44 23.10
C PRO A 2 20.38 31.03 23.55
N HIS A 3 19.30 30.89 24.33
CA HIS A 3 18.71 29.58 24.62
C HIS A 3 17.20 29.74 24.55
N SER A 4 16.69 30.03 23.36
CA SER A 4 15.27 29.86 23.08
C SER A 4 14.99 28.37 23.21
N GLY A 5 14.26 27.94 24.25
CA GLY A 5 13.98 26.53 24.60
C GLY A 5 13.12 25.76 23.58
N PHE A 6 13.20 26.13 22.31
CA PHE A 6 12.54 25.46 21.20
C PHE A 6 13.41 24.29 20.73
N VAL A 7 12.95 23.08 21.02
CA VAL A 7 13.50 21.85 20.46
C VAL A 7 12.91 21.67 19.06
N ARG A 8 13.73 21.21 18.10
CA ARG A 8 13.22 20.80 16.79
C ARG A 8 12.43 19.51 16.94
N ASP A 9 11.32 19.41 16.23
CA ASP A 9 10.60 18.14 16.07
C ASP A 9 11.37 17.18 15.15
N ALA A 10 10.84 15.98 14.92
CA ALA A 10 11.46 14.98 14.05
C ALA A 10 11.46 15.39 12.57
N CYS A 11 10.64 16.37 12.19
CA CYS A 11 10.63 16.98 10.86
C CYS A 11 11.69 18.09 10.72
N GLY A 12 12.34 18.47 11.82
CA GLY A 12 13.29 19.55 11.84
C GLY A 12 12.65 20.95 11.91
N VAL A 13 11.39 21.04 12.35
CA VAL A 13 10.68 22.30 12.57
C VAL A 13 10.86 22.72 14.04
N CYS A 14 11.30 23.95 14.26
CA CYS A 14 11.39 24.50 15.63
C CYS A 14 9.98 24.62 16.21
N SER A 15 9.76 24.04 17.39
CA SER A 15 8.43 24.05 18.04
C SER A 15 7.33 23.33 17.24
N GLY A 16 7.71 22.42 16.33
CA GLY A 16 6.76 21.59 15.59
C GLY A 16 6.20 20.43 16.42
N ASP A 17 5.14 19.81 15.90
CA ASP A 17 4.39 18.71 16.50
C ASP A 17 4.51 17.40 15.69
N ASN A 18 5.51 17.29 14.81
CA ASN A 18 5.73 16.19 13.86
C ASN A 18 4.67 16.06 12.74
N SER A 19 3.64 16.90 12.74
CA SER A 19 2.49 16.80 11.82
C SER A 19 2.83 17.04 10.34
N THR A 20 3.98 17.66 10.06
CA THR A 20 4.41 18.03 8.69
C THR A 20 5.13 16.90 7.97
N CYS A 21 5.65 15.91 8.70
CA CYS A 21 6.37 14.75 8.13
C CYS A 21 5.86 13.40 8.66
N SER A 22 4.78 13.40 9.44
CA SER A 22 4.06 12.19 9.83
C SER A 22 2.93 11.86 8.84
N GLY A 23 2.68 10.57 8.65
CA GLY A 23 1.51 10.07 7.93
C GLY A 23 0.25 10.07 8.80
N CYS A 24 -0.81 9.38 8.35
CA CYS A 24 -2.01 9.15 9.17
C CYS A 24 -1.71 8.37 10.46
N ASP A 25 -0.55 7.73 10.53
CA ASP A 25 -0.05 6.98 11.67
C ASP A 25 0.54 7.85 12.80
N GLY A 26 0.70 9.15 12.56
CA GLY A 26 1.35 10.06 13.51
C GLY A 26 2.85 9.82 13.68
N ILE A 27 3.45 8.84 12.99
CA ILE A 27 4.87 8.52 13.09
C ILE A 27 5.64 9.34 12.04
N PRO A 28 6.54 10.24 12.47
CA PRO A 28 7.32 11.05 11.54
C PRO A 28 8.32 10.20 10.74
N ASN A 29 8.57 10.60 9.49
CA ASN A 29 9.62 10.07 8.61
C ASN A 29 9.48 8.58 8.26
N THR A 30 8.26 8.02 8.26
CA THR A 30 7.99 6.63 7.84
C THR A 30 7.77 6.48 6.33
N GLY A 31 7.75 7.59 5.59
CA GLY A 31 7.38 7.62 4.17
C GLY A 31 5.87 7.61 3.94
N ARG A 32 5.06 7.53 5.00
CA ARG A 32 3.60 7.62 4.95
C ARG A 32 3.15 9.06 4.84
N ASN A 33 2.03 9.30 4.15
CA ASN A 33 1.46 10.63 3.97
C ASN A 33 0.03 10.71 4.51
N LYS A 34 -0.41 11.91 4.88
CA LYS A 34 -1.78 12.15 5.38
C LYS A 34 -2.86 12.10 4.29
N LEU A 35 -2.46 11.94 3.05
CA LEU A 35 -3.36 11.93 1.90
C LEU A 35 -3.75 10.50 1.50
N CYS A 36 -3.20 9.46 2.14
CA CYS A 36 -3.43 8.07 1.76
C CYS A 36 -3.22 7.87 0.25
N SER A 37 -2.09 8.37 -0.26
CA SER A 37 -1.74 8.38 -1.69
C SER A 37 -2.76 9.10 -2.60
N GLY A 38 -3.68 9.89 -2.03
CA GLY A 38 -4.80 10.51 -2.73
C GLY A 38 -6.02 9.59 -2.91
N HIS A 39 -5.99 8.40 -2.34
CA HIS A 39 -6.97 7.33 -2.53
C HIS A 39 -7.65 6.90 -1.24
N GLY A 40 -7.63 7.76 -0.22
CA GLY A 40 -8.30 7.48 1.05
C GLY A 40 -8.37 8.72 1.93
N GLN A 41 -8.89 8.52 3.13
CA GLN A 41 -8.95 9.54 4.16
C GLN A 41 -8.26 9.01 5.43
N CYS A 42 -7.43 9.82 6.09
CA CYS A 42 -7.00 9.47 7.45
C CYS A 42 -8.24 9.40 8.33
N GLU A 43 -8.44 8.28 9.01
CA GLU A 43 -9.34 8.32 10.15
C GLU A 43 -8.64 9.16 11.25
N GLU A 44 -9.38 10.06 11.89
CA GLU A 44 -8.85 10.84 13.02
C GLU A 44 -9.10 10.05 14.33
N PRO A 45 -8.31 10.28 15.40
CA PRO A 45 -8.12 9.31 16.48
C PRO A 45 -9.41 8.78 17.13
N PRO A 46 -9.44 7.47 17.48
CA PRO A 46 -8.27 6.60 17.66
C PRO A 46 -7.84 5.79 16.41
N GLY A 47 -8.31 6.14 15.21
CA GLY A 47 -8.00 5.41 13.97
C GLY A 47 -6.83 5.98 13.18
N GLU A 48 -5.58 5.72 13.55
CA GLU A 48 -4.34 6.14 12.86
C GLU A 48 -4.08 5.44 11.49
N ARG A 49 -5.15 5.13 10.75
CA ARG A 49 -5.15 4.29 9.55
C ARG A 49 -5.86 5.01 8.40
N CYS A 50 -5.36 4.79 7.20
CA CYS A 50 -6.05 5.20 5.99
C CYS A 50 -7.30 4.36 5.73
N SER A 51 -8.46 5.02 5.68
CA SER A 51 -9.69 4.47 5.13
C SER A 51 -9.63 4.61 3.61
N CYS A 52 -9.34 3.51 2.92
CA CYS A 52 -9.15 3.52 1.47
C CYS A 52 -10.47 3.62 0.71
N ALA A 53 -10.44 4.34 -0.40
CA ALA A 53 -11.51 4.37 -1.38
C ALA A 53 -11.75 2.98 -1.97
N ALA A 54 -12.93 2.76 -2.54
CA ALA A 54 -13.28 1.50 -3.18
C ALA A 54 -12.20 1.08 -4.19
N SER A 55 -11.81 -0.20 -4.13
CA SER A 55 -10.74 -0.80 -4.93
C SER A 55 -9.31 -0.35 -4.59
N TRP A 56 -9.08 0.40 -3.51
CA TRP A 56 -7.74 0.73 -3.01
C TRP A 56 -7.43 0.05 -1.69
N PHE A 57 -6.18 -0.39 -1.55
CA PHE A 57 -5.70 -1.21 -0.45
C PHE A 57 -4.25 -0.84 -0.11
N GLY A 58 -3.78 -1.33 1.03
CA GLY A 58 -2.45 -1.00 1.55
C GLY A 58 -2.49 -0.08 2.75
N ALA A 59 -1.31 0.24 3.29
CA ALA A 59 -1.19 1.06 4.50
C ALA A 59 -1.51 2.53 4.23
N ASP A 60 -1.24 2.97 3.00
CA ASP A 60 -1.39 4.32 2.49
C ASP A 60 -2.28 4.34 1.25
N CYS A 61 -3.13 3.32 1.06
CA CYS A 61 -3.98 3.15 -0.12
C CYS A 61 -3.20 3.27 -1.45
N GLU A 62 -1.98 2.75 -1.46
CA GLU A 62 -1.06 2.81 -2.58
C GLU A 62 -1.34 1.73 -3.64
N THR A 63 -2.11 0.70 -3.28
CA THR A 63 -2.36 -0.48 -4.12
C THR A 63 -3.80 -0.44 -4.67
N GLN A 64 -3.96 -0.26 -5.98
CA GLN A 64 -5.26 -0.36 -6.63
C GLN A 64 -5.54 -1.78 -7.12
N CYS A 65 -6.68 -2.37 -6.73
CA CYS A 65 -7.15 -3.65 -7.24
C CYS A 65 -7.73 -3.49 -8.65
N LEU A 66 -6.83 -3.57 -9.64
CA LEU A 66 -7.14 -3.61 -11.05
C LEU A 66 -6.63 -4.92 -11.66
N PRO A 67 -7.47 -5.71 -12.36
CA PRO A 67 -7.05 -6.90 -13.09
C PRO A 67 -5.85 -6.64 -14.01
N ALA A 68 -5.84 -5.50 -14.70
CA ALA A 68 -4.76 -5.11 -15.60
C ALA A 68 -3.41 -4.90 -14.91
N GLN A 69 -3.40 -4.31 -13.71
CA GLN A 69 -2.17 -3.91 -13.02
C GLN A 69 -1.67 -4.99 -12.07
N GLN A 70 -2.58 -5.68 -11.38
CA GLN A 70 -2.23 -6.69 -10.39
C GLN A 70 -2.24 -8.11 -10.94
N CYS A 71 -3.14 -8.40 -11.86
CA CYS A 71 -3.28 -9.74 -12.44
C CYS A 71 -2.79 -9.78 -13.89
N SER A 72 -2.11 -8.73 -14.37
CA SER A 72 -1.58 -8.64 -15.74
C SER A 72 -2.64 -8.87 -16.83
N ASP A 73 -3.89 -8.46 -16.60
CA ASP A 73 -5.05 -8.74 -17.46
C ASP A 73 -5.39 -10.23 -17.64
N HIS A 74 -4.79 -11.11 -16.84
CA HIS A 74 -4.89 -12.57 -16.93
C HIS A 74 -5.44 -13.20 -15.65
N GLY A 75 -6.25 -12.44 -14.93
CA GLY A 75 -6.91 -12.92 -13.72
C GLY A 75 -7.78 -11.86 -13.09
N THR A 76 -8.58 -12.28 -12.12
CA THR A 76 -9.46 -11.40 -11.36
C THR A 76 -8.82 -11.07 -10.02
N CYS A 77 -8.72 -9.78 -9.69
CA CYS A 77 -8.22 -9.32 -8.40
C CYS A 77 -9.25 -9.57 -7.28
N ASN A 78 -8.80 -10.12 -6.16
CA ASN A 78 -9.60 -10.45 -5.01
C ASN A 78 -9.83 -9.19 -4.16
N PHE A 79 -11.10 -8.84 -3.96
CA PHE A 79 -11.50 -7.64 -3.23
C PHE A 79 -11.38 -7.75 -1.70
N ILE A 80 -11.04 -8.92 -1.15
CA ILE A 80 -10.87 -9.12 0.29
C ILE A 80 -9.53 -8.58 0.78
N ASP A 81 -8.45 -8.90 0.07
CA ASP A 81 -7.10 -8.46 0.41
C ASP A 81 -6.54 -7.42 -0.58
N GLY A 82 -7.23 -7.23 -1.71
CA GLY A 82 -6.88 -6.25 -2.73
C GLY A 82 -5.55 -6.50 -3.42
N ARG A 83 -5.03 -7.72 -3.25
CA ARG A 83 -3.68 -8.13 -3.63
C ARG A 83 -3.65 -9.51 -4.22
N SER A 84 -4.59 -10.40 -3.87
CA SER A 84 -4.65 -11.73 -4.45
C SER A 84 -5.25 -11.71 -5.85
N CYS A 85 -4.72 -12.53 -6.76
CA CYS A 85 -5.29 -12.74 -8.08
C CYS A 85 -5.73 -14.19 -8.26
N GLN A 86 -6.93 -14.37 -8.78
CA GLN A 86 -7.39 -15.63 -9.34
C GLN A 86 -7.07 -15.63 -10.83
N CYS A 87 -6.05 -16.39 -11.24
CA CYS A 87 -5.60 -16.41 -12.62
C CYS A 87 -6.58 -17.13 -13.54
N ASP A 88 -6.69 -16.62 -14.77
CA ASP A 88 -7.43 -17.24 -15.84
C ASP A 88 -6.78 -18.57 -16.26
N PRO A 89 -7.54 -19.50 -16.84
CA PRO A 89 -6.99 -20.76 -17.33
C PRO A 89 -5.78 -20.55 -18.27
N GLY A 90 -4.68 -21.23 -17.98
CA GLY A 90 -3.42 -21.07 -18.72
C GLY A 90 -2.47 -20.00 -18.17
N TRP A 91 -2.83 -19.36 -17.06
CA TRP A 91 -1.99 -18.39 -16.37
C TRP A 91 -1.71 -18.80 -14.92
N GLY A 92 -0.49 -18.53 -14.47
CA GLY A 92 -0.07 -18.77 -13.09
C GLY A 92 0.78 -17.63 -12.57
N SER A 93 0.97 -17.63 -11.25
CA SER A 93 1.90 -16.74 -10.56
C SER A 93 3.14 -17.51 -10.12
N THR A 94 4.33 -16.94 -10.37
CA THR A 94 5.57 -17.42 -9.78
C THR A 94 5.97 -16.45 -8.66
N PRO A 95 5.73 -16.79 -7.38
CA PRO A 95 6.24 -15.97 -6.29
C PRO A 95 7.77 -15.99 -6.36
N ASN A 96 8.38 -14.83 -6.49
CA ASN A 96 9.83 -14.67 -6.33
C ASN A 96 10.11 -13.65 -5.22
N ALA A 97 11.35 -13.61 -4.72
CA ALA A 97 11.70 -12.75 -3.58
C ALA A 97 11.56 -11.24 -3.86
N GLU A 98 11.55 -10.85 -5.14
CA GLU A 98 11.43 -9.46 -5.61
C GLU A 98 9.96 -9.08 -5.89
N TYR A 99 9.12 -10.06 -6.21
CA TYR A 99 7.70 -9.94 -6.50
C TYR A 99 6.90 -11.03 -5.76
N PRO A 100 6.63 -10.83 -4.45
CA PRO A 100 5.80 -11.77 -3.68
C PRO A 100 4.31 -11.71 -4.04
N GLY A 101 3.91 -10.78 -4.91
CA GLY A 101 2.54 -10.59 -5.34
C GLY A 101 2.06 -11.69 -6.30
N PRO A 102 0.77 -12.04 -6.29
CA PRO A 102 0.19 -12.99 -7.22
C PRO A 102 -0.10 -12.28 -8.55
N PHE A 103 0.93 -12.12 -9.36
CA PHE A 103 0.79 -11.65 -10.73
C PHE A 103 0.53 -12.86 -11.63
N CYS A 104 -0.56 -12.86 -12.39
CA CYS A 104 -0.84 -13.88 -13.40
C CYS A 104 0.00 -13.63 -14.67
N SER A 105 1.32 -13.57 -14.50
CA SER A 105 2.27 -13.12 -15.52
C SER A 105 2.97 -14.28 -16.23
N VAL A 106 2.77 -15.52 -15.79
CA VAL A 106 3.39 -16.70 -16.39
C VAL A 106 2.36 -17.50 -17.15
N TYR A 107 2.59 -17.66 -18.44
CA TYR A 107 1.78 -18.55 -19.28
C TYR A 107 2.12 -20.01 -18.94
N THR A 108 1.18 -20.71 -18.31
CA THR A 108 1.29 -22.13 -17.99
C THR A 108 0.51 -22.90 -19.06
N ALA A 109 1.21 -23.43 -20.06
CA ALA A 109 0.62 -24.25 -21.11
C ALA A 109 0.18 -25.64 -20.60
N VAL A 110 -0.51 -25.73 -19.46
CA VAL A 110 -0.68 -27.00 -18.73
C VAL A 110 -1.97 -26.98 -17.90
N GLY A 111 -3.06 -27.44 -18.51
CA GLY A 111 -4.12 -28.19 -17.82
C GLY A 111 -3.70 -29.65 -17.58
N ILE A 112 -2.47 -29.91 -17.14
CA ILE A 112 -1.96 -31.26 -16.85
C ILE A 112 -0.95 -31.27 -15.68
N GLY A 113 -1.45 -31.54 -14.48
CA GLY A 113 -0.71 -32.26 -13.43
C GLY A 113 0.53 -31.58 -12.81
N GLY A 114 0.37 -31.09 -11.59
CA GLY A 114 1.49 -30.96 -10.66
C GLY A 114 1.95 -32.33 -10.17
N SER A 115 3.28 -32.48 -10.10
CA SER A 115 4.06 -33.69 -9.76
C SER A 115 3.69 -34.39 -8.46
#